data_AF-A0A7Z9JNV6-F1
#
_entry.id   AF-A0A7Z9JNV6-F1
#
_cell.length_a   1.000
_cell.length_b   1.000
_cell.length_c   1.000
_cell.angle_alpha   90.00
_cell.angle_beta   90.00
_cell.angle_gamma   90.00
#
_symmetry.space_group_name_H-M   'P 1'
#
loop_
_entity.id
_entity.type
_entity.pdbx_description
1 polymer ?
#
loop_
_entity_poly.entity_id
_entity_poly.type
_entity_poly.pdbx_seq_one_letter_code
_entity_poly.pdbx_strand_id
1 'polypeptide(L)'
;SPFMVLATQNPVELHGTYPLAEAQLDRFALKLNISHPSRDEEKMIVRLVASAGSAPIEPVATVEQILVARGEVAAVHLDDKVLDYVVELAFATREPGAYGLEDLEDLIDFGTSPRATIFLTRTARARAYLRGRDFVLPDDVKAMAPLVLRHRLRTTYEADARGIDTEEIMRRVLGAVPTP
;
A
#
# COMPACT_ATOMS: atom_id res chain seq x y z
N SER A 1 -22.62 -0.89 -9.40
CA SER A 1 -21.64 -1.94 -9.74
C SER A 1 -20.26 -1.56 -9.20
N PRO A 2 -19.54 -2.45 -8.50
CA PRO A 2 -18.13 -2.23 -8.18
C PRO A 2 -17.26 -2.33 -9.44
N PHE A 3 -16.16 -1.58 -9.47
CA PHE A 3 -15.16 -1.63 -10.55
C PHE A 3 -13.78 -1.66 -9.91
N MET A 4 -12.95 -2.62 -10.33
CA MET A 4 -11.60 -2.81 -9.82
C MET A 4 -10.67 -3.11 -10.99
N VAL A 5 -9.51 -2.44 -11.00
CA VAL A 5 -8.44 -2.71 -11.96
C VAL A 5 -7.30 -3.39 -11.22
N LEU A 6 -6.89 -4.56 -11.70
CA LEU A 6 -5.66 -5.22 -11.30
C LEU A 6 -4.70 -5.18 -12.50
N ALA A 7 -3.62 -4.41 -12.37
CA ALA A 7 -2.57 -4.35 -13.37
C ALA A 7 -1.36 -5.15 -12.88
N THR A 8 -0.71 -5.89 -13.78
CA THR A 8 0.54 -6.59 -13.52
C THR A 8 1.62 -6.04 -14.42
N GLN A 9 2.87 -6.07 -13.96
CA GLN A 9 4.04 -5.66 -14.72
C GLN A 9 5.08 -6.76 -14.57
N ASN A 10 5.55 -7.33 -15.68
CA ASN A 10 6.69 -8.25 -15.67
C ASN A 10 7.98 -7.42 -15.58
N PRO A 11 8.78 -7.55 -14.50
CA PRO A 11 9.99 -6.75 -14.33
C PRO A 11 11.16 -7.19 -15.24
N VAL A 12 11.08 -8.38 -15.86
CA VAL A 12 12.21 -9.00 -16.59
C VAL A 12 12.19 -8.72 -18.11
N GLU A 13 11.02 -8.55 -18.70
CA GLU A 13 10.88 -8.32 -20.15
C GLU A 13 10.68 -6.83 -20.46
N LEU A 14 11.76 -6.16 -20.86
CA LEU A 14 11.76 -4.75 -21.25
C LEU A 14 11.60 -4.51 -22.76
N HIS A 15 11.55 -5.56 -23.57
CA HIS A 15 11.43 -5.42 -25.03
C HIS A 15 10.00 -5.00 -25.41
N GLY A 16 9.83 -3.72 -25.76
CA GLY A 16 8.55 -3.16 -26.20
C GLY A 16 7.61 -2.72 -25.08
N THR A 17 8.04 -2.76 -23.81
CA THR A 17 7.25 -2.28 -22.68
C THR A 17 7.69 -0.89 -22.27
N TYR A 18 6.79 0.08 -22.32
CA TYR A 18 7.01 1.40 -21.73
C TYR A 18 6.54 1.36 -20.27
N PRO A 19 7.41 1.67 -19.29
CA PRO A 19 6.98 1.74 -17.89
C PRO A 19 5.89 2.80 -17.76
N LEU A 20 4.90 2.54 -16.89
CA LEU A 20 3.89 3.54 -16.56
C LEU A 20 4.56 4.77 -15.96
N ALA A 21 4.16 5.94 -16.42
CA ALA A 21 4.61 7.19 -15.82
C ALA A 21 4.13 7.26 -14.36
N GLU A 22 4.89 7.95 -13.50
CA GLU A 22 4.58 8.09 -12.07
C GLU A 22 3.17 8.67 -11.83
N ALA A 23 2.77 9.66 -12.63
CA ALA A 23 1.42 10.24 -12.58
C ALA A 23 0.30 9.24 -12.89
N GLN A 24 0.61 8.15 -13.61
CA GLN A 24 -0.30 7.04 -13.86
C GLN A 24 -0.29 6.03 -12.70
N LEU A 25 0.90 5.74 -12.15
CA LEU A 25 1.06 4.86 -10.99
C LEU A 25 0.35 5.42 -9.74
N ASP A 26 0.37 6.74 -9.52
CA ASP A 26 -0.32 7.39 -8.40
C ASP A 26 -1.85 7.16 -8.37
N ARG A 27 -2.42 6.71 -9.50
CA ARG A 27 -3.85 6.35 -9.61
C ARG A 27 -4.18 5.00 -8.98
N PHE A 28 -3.19 4.13 -8.80
CA PHE A 28 -3.37 2.82 -8.17
C PHE A 28 -3.35 2.96 -6.65
N ALA A 29 -4.35 2.42 -5.96
CA ALA A 29 -4.41 2.50 -4.51
C ALA A 29 -3.19 1.84 -3.85
N LEU A 30 -2.85 0.63 -4.31
CA LEU A 30 -1.81 -0.23 -3.74
C LEU A 30 -0.84 -0.70 -4.82
N LYS A 31 0.43 -0.87 -4.45
CA LYS A 31 1.43 -1.65 -5.21
C LYS A 31 1.88 -2.82 -4.36
N LEU A 32 1.81 -4.03 -4.93
CA LEU A 32 2.25 -5.26 -4.27
C LEU A 32 3.49 -5.79 -5.00
N ASN A 33 4.52 -6.15 -4.25
CA ASN A 33 5.66 -6.91 -4.77
C ASN A 33 5.38 -8.39 -4.50
N ILE A 34 5.21 -9.17 -5.57
CA ILE A 34 4.93 -10.60 -5.48
C ILE A 34 6.26 -11.34 -5.58
N SER A 35 6.62 -12.08 -4.53
CA SER A 35 7.76 -13.00 -4.52
C SER A 35 7.33 -14.41 -4.88
N HIS A 36 8.31 -15.29 -5.13
CA HIS A 36 8.04 -16.72 -5.27
C HIS A 36 7.45 -17.31 -3.98
N PRO A 37 6.60 -18.36 -4.09
CA PRO A 37 6.12 -19.09 -2.93
C PRO A 37 7.28 -19.77 -2.19
N SER A 38 7.07 -20.04 -0.91
CA SER A 38 7.94 -20.96 -0.17
C SER A 38 7.87 -22.37 -0.76
N ARG A 39 8.87 -23.21 -0.46
CA ARG A 39 8.90 -24.61 -0.93
C ARG A 39 7.63 -25.40 -0.55
N ASP A 40 7.05 -25.11 0.60
CA ASP A 40 5.87 -25.83 1.07
C ASP A 40 4.57 -25.29 0.45
N GLU A 41 4.47 -23.98 0.24
CA GLU A 41 3.37 -23.40 -0.56
C GLU A 41 3.42 -23.91 -2.01
N GLU A 42 4.60 -23.99 -2.63
CA GLU A 42 4.78 -24.53 -3.98
C GLU A 42 4.29 -25.99 -4.08
N LYS A 43 4.66 -26.83 -3.10
CA LYS A 43 4.15 -28.22 -3.03
C LYS A 43 2.63 -28.27 -2.87
N MET A 44 2.04 -27.38 -2.07
CA MET A 44 0.59 -27.31 -1.91
C MET A 44 -0.09 -26.91 -3.22
N ILE A 45 0.44 -25.92 -3.94
CA ILE A 45 -0.07 -25.49 -5.25
C ILE A 45 -0.03 -26.66 -6.24
N VAL A 46 1.10 -27.35 -6.37
CA VAL A 46 1.23 -28.50 -7.28
C VAL A 46 0.24 -29.61 -6.93
N ARG A 47 0.10 -29.93 -5.63
CA ARG A 47 -0.88 -30.94 -5.18
C ARG A 47 -2.31 -30.53 -5.49
N LEU A 48 -2.66 -29.26 -5.21
CA LEU A 48 -3.99 -28.73 -5.48
C LEU A 48 -4.32 -28.84 -6.96
N VAL A 49 -3.44 -28.36 -7.85
CA VAL A 49 -3.62 -28.40 -9.30
C VAL A 49 -3.67 -29.84 -9.82
N ALA A 50 -2.83 -30.74 -9.30
CA ALA A 50 -2.81 -32.14 -9.70
C ALA A 50 -4.04 -32.93 -9.22
N SER A 51 -4.61 -32.57 -8.07
CA SER A 51 -5.80 -33.20 -7.49
C SER A 51 -7.13 -32.61 -7.99
N ALA A 52 -7.10 -31.40 -8.55
CA ALA A 52 -8.29 -30.69 -8.99
C ALA A 52 -8.75 -31.19 -10.37
N GLY A 53 -9.74 -32.08 -10.38
CA GLY A 53 -10.92 -31.80 -11.20
C GLY A 53 -11.63 -30.64 -10.52
N SER A 54 -11.90 -29.53 -11.22
CA SER A 54 -12.41 -28.29 -10.60
C SER A 54 -13.64 -28.56 -9.73
N ALA A 55 -13.48 -28.57 -8.40
CA ALA A 55 -14.63 -28.54 -7.52
C ALA A 55 -15.39 -27.24 -7.81
N PRO A 56 -16.72 -27.30 -8.00
CA PRO A 56 -17.49 -26.10 -8.28
C PRO A 56 -17.38 -25.14 -7.08
N ILE A 57 -17.07 -23.87 -7.37
CA ILE A 57 -17.05 -22.81 -6.36
C ILE A 57 -18.48 -22.32 -6.10
N GLU A 58 -18.84 -22.16 -4.82
CA GLU A 58 -20.15 -21.62 -4.44
C GLU A 58 -20.05 -20.11 -4.16
N PRO A 59 -20.97 -19.28 -4.68
CA PRO A 59 -21.00 -17.86 -4.35
C PRO A 59 -21.27 -17.63 -2.85
N VAL A 60 -20.34 -16.96 -2.16
CA VAL A 60 -20.48 -16.62 -0.73
C VAL A 60 -20.97 -15.19 -0.48
N ALA A 61 -21.05 -14.36 -1.51
CA ALA A 61 -21.50 -12.97 -1.42
C ALA A 61 -22.20 -12.52 -2.71
N THR A 62 -23.20 -11.65 -2.57
CA THR A 62 -23.85 -10.94 -3.68
C THR A 62 -23.24 -9.57 -3.92
N VAL A 63 -23.55 -8.96 -5.07
CA VAL A 63 -23.09 -7.60 -5.39
C VAL A 63 -23.64 -6.58 -4.39
N GLU A 64 -24.89 -6.76 -3.95
CA GLU A 64 -25.56 -5.91 -2.96
C GLU A 64 -24.83 -5.99 -1.61
N GLN A 65 -24.45 -7.19 -1.17
CA GLN A 65 -23.68 -7.37 0.07
C GLN A 65 -22.32 -6.68 -0.01
N ILE A 66 -21.64 -6.72 -1.16
CA ILE A 66 -20.38 -5.99 -1.38
C ILE A 66 -20.59 -4.46 -1.29
N LEU A 67 -21.70 -3.95 -1.84
CA LEU A 67 -22.02 -2.52 -1.78
C LEU A 67 -22.35 -2.07 -0.36
N VAL A 68 -23.07 -2.89 0.41
CA VAL A 68 -23.33 -2.66 1.84
C VAL A 68 -22.02 -2.63 2.62
N ALA A 69 -21.17 -3.66 2.46
CA ALA A 69 -19.86 -3.73 3.13
C ALA A 69 -18.97 -2.52 2.79
N ARG A 70 -19.03 -2.00 1.56
CA ARG A 70 -18.31 -0.77 1.18
C ARG A 70 -18.79 0.45 1.96
N GLY A 71 -20.09 0.55 2.25
CA GLY A 71 -20.65 1.59 3.10
C GLY A 71 -20.18 1.45 4.55
N GLU A 72 -20.19 0.22 5.08
CA GLU A 72 -19.72 -0.08 6.43
C GLU A 72 -18.23 0.23 6.62
N VAL A 73 -17.39 -0.15 5.65
CA VAL A 73 -15.96 0.22 5.64
C VAL A 73 -15.78 1.74 5.64
N ALA A 74 -16.61 2.48 4.89
CA ALA A 74 -16.54 3.94 4.87
C ALA A 74 -16.98 4.58 6.19
N ALA A 75 -17.86 3.90 6.94
CA ALA A 75 -18.37 4.33 8.24
C ALA A 75 -17.43 4.01 9.41
N VAL A 76 -16.39 3.18 9.21
CA VAL A 76 -15.37 2.92 10.24
C VAL A 76 -14.78 4.24 10.73
N HIS A 77 -14.87 4.45 12.03
CA HIS A 77 -14.45 5.66 12.70
C HIS A 77 -12.93 5.89 12.55
N LEU A 78 -12.57 7.12 12.22
CA LEU A 78 -11.20 7.60 12.19
C LEU A 78 -11.14 8.79 13.13
N ASP A 79 -10.43 8.62 14.24
CA ASP A 79 -10.19 9.70 15.21
C ASP A 79 -9.24 10.74 14.62
N ASP A 80 -9.41 12.00 15.01
CA ASP A 80 -8.61 13.12 14.52
C ASP A 80 -7.11 12.90 14.74
N LYS A 81 -6.71 12.27 15.85
CA LYS A 81 -5.28 11.97 16.09
C LYS A 81 -4.68 11.00 15.08
N VAL A 82 -5.48 10.03 14.62
CA VAL A 82 -5.04 9.07 13.58
C VAL A 82 -5.02 9.74 12.21
N LEU A 83 -5.97 10.66 11.96
CA LEU A 83 -5.95 11.49 10.76
C LEU A 83 -4.69 12.38 10.73
N ASP A 84 -4.36 13.03 11.83
CA ASP A 84 -3.15 13.83 11.98
C ASP A 84 -1.93 12.95 11.71
N TYR A 85 -1.84 11.76 12.32
CA TYR A 85 -0.77 10.81 12.05
C TYR A 85 -0.60 10.47 10.55
N VAL A 86 -1.70 10.27 9.81
CA VAL A 86 -1.67 10.04 8.36
C VAL A 86 -1.11 11.25 7.60
N VAL A 87 -1.46 12.46 8.03
CA VAL A 87 -0.96 13.71 7.44
C VAL A 87 0.52 13.89 7.74
N GLU A 88 0.94 13.71 8.99
CA GLU A 88 2.33 13.79 9.44
C GLU A 88 3.21 12.81 8.66
N LEU A 89 2.76 11.56 8.41
CA LEU A 89 3.49 10.62 7.56
C LEU A 89 3.69 11.14 6.13
N ALA A 90 2.70 11.83 5.56
CA ALA A 90 2.86 12.41 4.24
C ALA A 90 3.81 13.60 4.25
N PHE A 91 3.75 14.47 5.25
CA PHE A 91 4.64 15.61 5.39
C PHE A 91 6.08 15.21 5.72
N ALA A 92 6.30 14.15 6.51
CA ALA A 92 7.62 13.57 6.74
C ALA A 92 8.30 13.07 5.46
N THR A 93 7.54 12.81 4.40
CA THR A 93 8.10 12.49 3.07
C THR A 93 8.35 13.72 2.19
N ARG A 94 7.79 14.89 2.54
CA ARG A 94 7.91 16.13 1.76
C ARG A 94 8.92 17.09 2.38
N GLU A 95 9.01 17.08 3.71
CA GLU A 95 9.79 17.98 4.54
C GLU A 95 10.53 17.15 5.62
N PRO A 96 11.37 16.17 5.23
CA PRO A 96 11.95 15.20 6.17
C PRO A 96 12.79 15.86 7.27
N GLY A 97 13.44 17.00 7.00
CA GLY A 97 14.20 17.75 8.01
C GLY A 97 13.36 18.21 9.21
N ALA A 98 12.07 18.50 9.02
CA ALA A 98 11.17 18.85 10.13
C ALA A 98 10.89 17.69 11.10
N TYR A 99 11.25 16.46 10.71
CA TYR A 99 11.02 15.23 11.46
C TYR A 99 12.34 14.58 11.94
N GLY A 100 13.45 15.34 11.93
CA GLY A 100 14.77 14.82 12.32
C GLY A 100 15.33 13.78 11.35
N LEU A 101 14.96 13.90 10.07
CA LEU A 101 15.43 13.09 8.96
C LEU A 101 16.18 13.95 7.93
N GLU A 102 17.04 14.86 8.41
CA GLU A 102 17.78 15.81 7.56
C GLU A 102 18.65 15.07 6.51
N ASP A 103 19.10 13.85 6.83
CA ASP A 103 19.86 13.01 5.91
C ASP A 103 19.04 12.48 4.73
N LEU A 104 17.70 12.61 4.76
CA LEU A 104 16.80 12.23 3.67
C LEU A 104 16.39 13.41 2.77
N GLU A 105 16.69 14.66 3.14
CA GLU A 105 16.19 15.85 2.44
C GLU A 105 16.64 15.91 0.98
N ASP A 106 17.92 15.63 0.72
CA ASP A 106 18.49 15.55 -0.63
C ASP A 106 18.31 14.16 -1.29
N LEU A 107 17.68 13.21 -0.58
CA LEU A 107 17.50 11.82 -1.05
C LEU A 107 16.10 11.55 -1.59
N ILE A 108 15.12 12.40 -1.25
CA ILE A 108 13.75 12.33 -1.74
C ILE A 108 13.56 13.36 -2.85
N ASP A 109 13.39 12.90 -4.09
CA ASP A 109 13.11 13.78 -5.24
C ASP A 109 11.68 14.34 -5.17
N PHE A 110 10.72 13.46 -4.88
CA PHE A 110 9.32 13.83 -4.68
C PHE A 110 8.69 13.03 -3.54
N GLY A 111 8.14 13.77 -2.57
CA GLY A 111 7.31 13.22 -1.50
C GLY A 111 5.92 12.80 -1.97
N THR A 112 5.16 12.18 -1.07
CA THR A 112 3.87 11.57 -1.44
C THR A 112 2.77 12.59 -1.77
N SER A 113 1.90 12.26 -2.72
CA SER A 113 0.78 13.13 -3.14
C SER A 113 -0.37 13.16 -2.13
N PRO A 114 -1.33 14.11 -2.22
CA PRO A 114 -2.57 14.04 -1.43
C PRO A 114 -3.40 12.77 -1.66
N ARG A 115 -3.19 12.04 -2.76
CA ARG A 115 -3.85 10.73 -2.94
C ARG A 115 -3.31 9.68 -1.98
N ALA A 116 -2.06 9.80 -1.55
CA ALA A 116 -1.48 8.91 -0.57
C ALA A 116 -2.30 8.91 0.72
N THR A 117 -2.59 10.09 1.29
CA THR A 117 -3.37 10.20 2.54
C THR A 117 -4.79 9.67 2.36
N ILE A 118 -5.45 9.97 1.23
CA ILE A 118 -6.79 9.45 0.90
C ILE A 118 -6.79 7.91 0.85
N PHE A 119 -5.84 7.31 0.13
CA PHE A 119 -5.77 5.85 0.02
C PHE A 119 -5.31 5.18 1.31
N LEU A 120 -4.41 5.82 2.07
CA LEU A 120 -3.95 5.31 3.35
C LEU A 120 -5.11 5.24 4.35
N THR A 121 -5.92 6.31 4.45
CA THR A 121 -7.12 6.31 5.29
C THR A 121 -8.14 5.26 4.85
N ARG A 122 -8.43 5.16 3.55
CA ARG A 122 -9.39 4.17 3.03
C ARG A 122 -8.95 2.74 3.31
N THR A 123 -7.67 2.46 3.14
CA THR A 123 -7.10 1.12 3.33
C THR A 123 -6.96 0.78 4.81
N ALA A 124 -6.64 1.75 5.67
CA ALA A 124 -6.64 1.58 7.12
C ALA A 124 -8.05 1.26 7.66
N ARG A 125 -9.09 1.97 7.19
CA ARG A 125 -10.49 1.64 7.49
C ARG A 125 -10.86 0.22 7.04
N ALA A 126 -10.51 -0.14 5.80
CA ALA A 126 -10.78 -1.48 5.29
C ALA A 126 -10.08 -2.56 6.14
N ARG A 127 -8.84 -2.31 6.56
CA ARG A 127 -8.10 -3.22 7.42
C ARG A 127 -8.71 -3.35 8.82
N ALA A 128 -9.15 -2.26 9.43
CA ALA A 128 -9.86 -2.28 10.70
C ALA A 128 -11.16 -3.08 10.60
N TYR A 129 -11.96 -2.83 9.58
CA TYR A 129 -13.21 -3.55 9.29
C TYR A 129 -12.98 -5.06 9.12
N LEU A 130 -11.99 -5.45 8.30
CA LEU A 130 -11.64 -6.86 8.09
C LEU A 130 -11.10 -7.55 9.36
N ARG A 131 -10.67 -6.77 10.36
CA ARG A 131 -10.29 -7.25 11.69
C ARG A 131 -11.44 -7.19 12.71
N GLY A 132 -12.67 -6.92 12.26
CA GLY A 132 -13.85 -6.86 13.11
C GLY A 132 -13.92 -5.62 14.02
N ARG A 133 -13.19 -4.55 13.70
CA ARG A 133 -13.22 -3.28 14.44
C ARG A 133 -13.97 -2.21 13.66
N ASP A 134 -14.65 -1.35 14.38
CA ASP A 134 -15.37 -0.17 13.90
C ASP A 134 -14.57 1.14 14.02
N PHE A 135 -13.32 1.07 14.49
CA PHE A 135 -12.38 2.20 14.53
C PHE A 135 -10.98 1.83 14.04
N VAL A 136 -10.29 2.81 13.46
CA VAL A 136 -8.90 2.69 12.96
C VAL A 136 -7.89 2.84 14.10
N LEU A 137 -6.88 1.98 14.12
CA LEU A 137 -5.70 2.12 14.98
C LEU A 137 -4.49 2.63 14.17
N PRO A 138 -3.50 3.30 14.80
CA PRO A 138 -2.25 3.68 14.13
C PRO A 138 -1.55 2.49 13.44
N ASP A 139 -1.66 1.30 14.01
CA ASP A 139 -1.11 0.07 13.42
C ASP A 139 -1.76 -0.32 12.08
N ASP A 140 -3.02 0.07 11.85
CA ASP A 140 -3.66 -0.15 10.55
C ASP A 140 -3.06 0.75 9.48
N VAL A 141 -2.77 2.01 9.85
CA VAL A 141 -2.07 2.97 9.00
C VAL A 141 -0.67 2.47 8.69
N LYS A 142 0.10 2.10 9.71
CA LYS A 142 1.46 1.56 9.55
C LYS A 142 1.51 0.33 8.64
N ALA A 143 0.57 -0.59 8.81
CA ALA A 143 0.53 -1.81 8.01
C ALA A 143 0.18 -1.55 6.53
N MET A 144 -0.62 -0.53 6.24
CA MET A 144 -0.99 -0.17 4.86
C MET A 144 -0.01 0.79 4.20
N ALA A 145 0.79 1.54 4.98
CA ALA A 145 1.72 2.55 4.48
C ALA A 145 2.69 2.00 3.41
N PRO A 146 3.38 0.85 3.60
CA PRO A 146 4.27 0.33 2.56
C PRO A 146 3.57 0.07 1.23
N LEU A 147 2.33 -0.43 1.27
CA LEU A 147 1.55 -0.79 0.08
C LEU A 147 1.02 0.45 -0.64
N VAL A 148 0.76 1.53 0.09
CA VAL A 148 0.23 2.79 -0.44
C VAL A 148 1.35 3.74 -0.88
N LEU A 149 2.44 3.86 -0.12
CA LEU A 149 3.41 4.93 -0.32
C LEU A 149 4.55 4.55 -1.27
N ARG A 150 4.89 3.26 -1.42
CA ARG A 150 6.08 2.81 -2.18
C ARG A 150 6.19 3.28 -3.62
N HIS A 151 5.07 3.44 -4.31
CA HIS A 151 5.02 3.91 -5.72
C HIS A 151 4.65 5.38 -5.84
N ARG A 152 4.62 6.09 -4.72
CA ARG A 152 4.35 7.53 -4.60
C ARG A 152 5.54 8.30 -4.07
N LEU A 153 6.63 7.60 -3.76
CA LEU A 153 7.91 8.16 -3.38
C LEU A 153 8.87 7.99 -4.54
N ARG A 154 9.70 9.00 -4.75
CA ARG A 154 10.79 8.95 -5.72
C ARG A 154 12.10 9.32 -5.04
N THR A 155 13.10 8.47 -5.24
CA THR A 155 14.47 8.68 -4.79
C THR A 155 15.24 9.55 -5.78
N THR A 156 16.21 10.31 -5.28
CA THR A 156 17.19 10.97 -6.14
C THR A 156 18.23 9.96 -6.64
N TYR A 157 18.97 10.31 -7.70
CA TYR A 157 20.08 9.47 -8.18
C TYR A 157 21.14 9.21 -7.10
N GLU A 158 21.34 10.18 -6.22
CA GLU A 158 22.25 10.06 -5.09
C GLU A 158 21.77 9.02 -4.07
N ALA A 159 20.47 8.96 -3.79
CA ALA A 159 19.89 7.93 -2.94
C ALA A 159 20.09 6.53 -3.53
N ASP A 160 19.86 6.38 -4.85
CA ASP A 160 20.11 5.11 -5.55
C ASP A 160 21.59 4.70 -5.46
N ALA A 161 22.51 5.64 -5.65
CA ALA A 161 23.96 5.39 -5.53
C ALA A 161 24.37 4.99 -4.10
N ARG A 162 23.65 5.46 -3.08
CA ARG A 162 23.83 5.09 -1.66
C ARG A 162 23.08 3.80 -1.28
N GLY A 163 22.34 3.19 -2.21
CA GLY A 163 21.51 2.01 -1.94
C GLY A 163 20.30 2.30 -1.03
N ILE A 164 19.85 3.55 -0.97
CA ILE A 164 18.69 3.97 -0.19
C ILE A 164 17.49 3.99 -1.14
N ASP A 165 16.60 3.01 -0.97
CA ASP A 165 15.38 2.89 -1.77
C ASP A 165 14.15 3.44 -1.04
N THR A 166 13.00 3.40 -1.70
CA THR A 166 11.74 3.88 -1.14
C THR A 166 11.28 3.07 0.07
N GLU A 167 11.65 1.77 0.17
CA GLU A 167 11.32 0.95 1.34
C GLU A 167 12.10 1.40 2.58
N GLU A 168 13.39 1.71 2.42
CA GLU A 168 14.22 2.24 3.50
C GLU A 168 13.75 3.63 3.95
N ILE A 169 13.41 4.54 3.02
CA ILE A 169 12.82 5.85 3.35
C ILE A 169 11.52 5.68 4.13
N MET A 170 10.60 4.83 3.67
CA MET A 170 9.35 4.57 4.39
C MET A 170 9.59 4.02 5.79
N ARG A 171 10.54 3.09 5.94
CA ARG A 171 10.90 2.52 7.25
C ARG A 171 11.37 3.60 8.23
N ARG A 172 12.22 4.53 7.76
CA ARG A 172 12.69 5.67 8.57
C ARG A 172 11.56 6.63 8.93
N VAL A 173 10.74 7.02 7.96
CA VAL A 173 9.58 7.88 8.18
C VAL A 173 8.61 7.27 9.19
N LEU A 174 8.25 6.00 9.05
CA LEU A 174 7.36 5.30 9.98
C LEU A 174 7.95 5.16 11.40
N GLY A 175 9.28 5.17 11.51
CA GLY A 175 10.01 5.14 12.79
C GLY A 175 10.16 6.51 13.45
N ALA A 176 10.24 7.58 12.66
CA ALA A 176 10.44 8.95 13.14
C ALA A 176 9.12 9.61 13.56
N VAL A 177 8.02 9.38 12.82
CA VAL A 177 6.73 9.98 13.15
C VAL A 177 6.09 9.25 14.34
N PRO A 178 5.85 9.91 15.48
CA PRO A 178 5.29 9.28 16.67
C PRO A 178 3.84 8.85 16.44
N THR A 179 3.45 7.72 17.03
CA THR A 179 2.04 7.31 17.05
C THR A 179 1.27 8.01 18.16
N PRO A 180 0.01 8.38 17.92
CA PRO A 180 -0.86 9.02 18.90
C PRO A 180 -1.35 8.07 20.02
#